data_AF-A0A7X7FBK3-F1
#
_entry.id   AF-A0A7X7FBK3-F1
#
_cell.length_a   1.000
_cell.length_b   1.000
_cell.length_c   1.000
_cell.angle_alpha   90.00
_cell.angle_beta   90.00
_cell.angle_gamma   90.00
#
_symmetry.space_group_name_H-M   'P 1'
#
loop_
_entity.id
_entity.type
_entity.pdbx_description
1 polymer ?
#
loop_
_entity_poly.entity_id
_entity_poly.type
_entity_poly.pdbx_seq_one_letter_code
_entity_poly.pdbx_strand_id
1 'polypeptide(L)'
;MRKCLPYLACALMVSQSYATEEWLGVPFSVNAGNDATLNGQHTFTPSSSGGANHVSITTRGQDIWNTADSGSFYFAPEIGDCEVVATVPPLIQAEDNANIGNYAKAGVMFRLSTWGNSPMAMLLRETSRDGVSRSRFICRPSTSANAADIRTTTTHFPTNEPVRLRLVRQGNTVVGYISTNENFSVWEKFSEYTFADDVFADGILGGVALTPQNSATNGLATLQFGSIAVRPLVAATQASDRIQLSWGGEGFVTNGMTLSGYTLSRSESGTAAWNDVTTEIPAGSTSAEDTSAVAGVEYAYRLTAELTDAAMTPSTVVVGESHPVRIPVQTANANSGQMGFAMQYIQNDVPVGSLVYRTSVYNPWEAILDPYDPGYRIYPDFAEPNLDGRDNFTIEAQGVIRVPSTGLYTI
;
A
#
# COMPACT_ATOMS: atom_id res chain seq x y z
N MET A 1 6.42 -35.04 52.56
CA MET A 1 5.07 -34.97 53.17
C MET A 1 4.72 -33.51 53.40
N ARG A 2 3.58 -33.04 52.84
CA ARG A 2 2.88 -31.76 53.16
C ARG A 2 3.59 -30.47 52.67
N LYS A 3 2.94 -29.45 52.10
CA LYS A 3 1.53 -29.12 51.83
C LYS A 3 1.47 -27.90 50.89
N CYS A 4 0.37 -27.76 50.14
CA CYS A 4 0.03 -26.64 49.25
C CYS A 4 -0.39 -25.34 49.98
N LEU A 5 -0.09 -24.19 49.34
CA LEU A 5 -0.77 -22.85 49.20
C LEU A 5 -1.35 -22.10 50.44
N PRO A 6 -1.70 -20.80 50.34
CA PRO A 6 -1.19 -19.65 49.52
C PRO A 6 -0.98 -18.35 50.36
N TYR A 7 -0.28 -17.32 49.86
CA TYR A 7 -0.52 -15.94 50.32
C TYR A 7 -0.28 -14.90 49.22
N LEU A 8 -1.21 -13.95 49.20
CA LEU A 8 -1.47 -12.91 48.20
C LEU A 8 -0.73 -11.61 48.56
N ALA A 9 -0.43 -10.83 47.51
CA ALA A 9 -0.23 -9.37 47.44
C ALA A 9 1.03 -8.73 48.06
N CYS A 10 1.89 -8.18 47.20
CA CYS A 10 2.17 -6.73 47.12
C CYS A 10 3.08 -6.45 45.91
N ALA A 11 2.50 -6.26 44.73
CA ALA A 11 3.26 -5.72 43.58
C ALA A 11 3.05 -4.20 43.57
N LEU A 12 4.09 -3.49 43.97
CA LEU A 12 4.24 -2.05 43.88
C LEU A 12 4.17 -1.65 42.40
N MET A 13 3.02 -1.14 41.94
CA MET A 13 2.91 -0.55 40.61
C MET A 13 3.71 0.76 40.60
N VAL A 14 4.87 0.74 39.95
CA VAL A 14 5.51 1.96 39.45
C VAL A 14 4.67 2.42 38.27
N SER A 15 3.93 3.52 38.44
CA SER A 15 3.22 4.18 37.36
C SER A 15 4.24 4.82 36.40
N GLN A 16 4.71 4.08 35.41
CA GLN A 16 5.19 4.68 34.17
C GLN A 16 3.97 5.08 33.37
N SER A 17 3.74 6.38 33.25
CA SER A 17 2.76 6.95 32.34
C SER A 17 3.16 6.58 30.91
N TYR A 18 2.53 5.55 30.35
CA TYR A 18 2.54 5.30 28.91
C TYR A 18 1.83 6.48 28.26
N ALA A 19 2.55 7.22 27.42
CA ALA A 19 1.95 8.22 26.55
C ALA A 19 0.88 7.53 25.69
N THR A 20 -0.27 8.17 25.60
CA THR A 20 -1.45 7.77 24.82
C THR A 20 -1.08 7.45 23.37
N GLU A 21 -1.50 6.28 22.90
CA GLU A 21 -1.32 5.78 21.54
C GLU A 21 -1.92 6.73 20.48
N GLU A 22 -1.09 7.56 19.82
CA GLU A 22 -1.48 8.26 18.59
C GLU A 22 -1.46 7.25 17.43
N TRP A 23 -2.64 6.96 16.88
CA TRP A 23 -2.83 6.16 15.67
C TRP A 23 -2.51 7.02 14.45
N LEU A 24 -1.36 6.81 13.80
CA LEU A 24 -1.04 7.50 12.55
C LEU A 24 -1.59 6.74 11.34
N GLY A 25 -2.85 7.03 11.00
CA GLY A 25 -3.30 6.98 9.62
C GLY A 25 -4.60 6.24 9.32
N VAL A 26 -5.14 6.52 8.14
CA VAL A 26 -6.39 5.96 7.62
C VAL A 26 -6.10 5.30 6.27
N PRO A 27 -6.50 4.03 6.06
CA PRO A 27 -6.30 3.38 4.77
C PRO A 27 -7.22 4.00 3.70
N PHE A 28 -6.84 3.91 2.42
CA PHE A 28 -7.62 4.44 1.29
C PHE A 28 -9.06 3.91 1.24
N SER A 29 -9.30 2.76 1.84
CA SER A 29 -10.56 2.04 1.85
C SER A 29 -11.55 2.51 2.93
N VAL A 30 -11.12 3.36 3.87
CA VAL A 30 -12.00 3.92 4.89
C VAL A 30 -12.47 5.30 4.43
N ASN A 31 -13.73 5.37 3.97
CA ASN A 31 -14.51 6.61 3.87
C ASN A 31 -14.77 7.14 5.30
N ALA A 32 -13.74 7.55 6.03
CA ALA A 32 -13.90 8.13 7.36
C ALA A 32 -14.38 9.58 7.23
N GLY A 33 -15.70 9.75 7.07
CA GLY A 33 -16.36 10.93 7.59
C GLY A 33 -16.15 10.96 9.11
N ASN A 34 -15.17 11.75 9.54
CA ASN A 34 -14.71 11.95 10.92
C ASN A 34 -14.13 10.70 11.62
N ASP A 35 -12.83 10.76 11.94
CA ASP A 35 -12.25 9.90 12.97
C ASP A 35 -12.80 10.32 14.34
N ALA A 36 -13.66 9.48 14.92
CA ALA A 36 -14.28 9.72 16.22
C ALA A 36 -13.31 9.54 17.40
N THR A 37 -12.06 9.10 17.16
CA THR A 37 -11.09 8.84 18.22
C THR A 37 -10.31 10.08 18.66
N LEU A 38 -10.42 11.21 17.93
CA LEU A 38 -9.63 12.44 18.21
C LEU A 38 -10.42 13.76 18.09
N ASN A 39 -11.72 13.82 18.43
CA ASN A 39 -12.50 15.08 18.47
C ASN A 39 -12.37 15.98 17.20
N GLY A 40 -12.25 15.40 16.00
CA GLY A 40 -12.11 16.17 14.75
C GLY A 40 -10.75 16.85 14.54
N GLN A 41 -9.70 16.40 15.21
CA GLN A 41 -8.33 16.92 15.05
C GLN A 41 -7.62 16.45 13.77
N HIS A 42 -8.09 15.34 13.19
CA HIS A 42 -7.61 14.78 11.92
C HIS A 42 -8.82 14.44 11.05
N THR A 43 -8.89 14.99 9.83
CA THR A 43 -9.96 14.66 8.88
C THR A 43 -9.36 14.30 7.54
N PHE A 44 -9.86 13.22 6.94
CA PHE A 44 -9.50 12.77 5.60
C PHE A 44 -10.76 12.80 4.74
N THR A 45 -10.77 13.64 3.71
CA THR A 45 -11.89 13.75 2.76
C THR A 45 -11.43 13.22 1.42
N PRO A 46 -11.54 11.90 1.16
CA PRO A 46 -11.18 11.32 -0.12
C PRO A 46 -12.14 11.80 -1.21
N SER A 47 -11.62 11.94 -2.43
CA SER A 47 -12.41 12.23 -3.62
C SER A 47 -11.73 11.65 -4.85
N SER A 48 -12.49 11.47 -5.92
CA SER A 48 -11.98 11.00 -7.20
C SER A 48 -12.39 11.97 -8.30
N SER A 49 -11.45 12.37 -9.14
CA SER A 49 -11.75 13.20 -10.31
C SER A 49 -10.90 12.75 -11.49
N GLY A 50 -11.49 12.62 -12.68
CA GLY A 50 -10.78 12.19 -13.89
C GLY A 50 -10.10 10.81 -13.78
N GLY A 51 -10.62 9.90 -12.94
CA GLY A 51 -10.02 8.58 -12.68
C GLY A 51 -8.82 8.58 -11.74
N ALA A 52 -8.47 9.73 -11.15
CA ALA A 52 -7.40 9.89 -10.17
C ALA A 52 -7.94 9.98 -8.74
N ASN A 53 -7.18 9.45 -7.77
CA ASN A 53 -7.51 9.57 -6.35
C ASN A 53 -6.94 10.87 -5.75
N HIS A 54 -7.74 11.52 -4.92
CA HIS A 54 -7.40 12.74 -4.18
C HIS A 54 -7.79 12.58 -2.72
N VAL A 55 -7.14 13.33 -1.82
CA VAL A 55 -7.57 13.44 -0.43
C VAL A 55 -7.31 14.85 0.09
N SER A 56 -8.30 15.44 0.74
CA SER A 56 -8.07 16.61 1.60
C SER A 56 -7.76 16.13 3.00
N ILE A 57 -6.59 16.50 3.53
CA ILE A 57 -6.16 16.17 4.88
C ILE A 57 -6.17 17.46 5.70
N THR A 58 -6.93 17.47 6.78
CA THR A 58 -6.80 18.46 7.85
C THR A 58 -6.18 17.76 9.05
N THR A 59 -5.11 18.30 9.62
CA THR A 59 -4.37 17.62 10.68
C THR A 59 -3.75 18.57 11.67
N ARG A 60 -3.63 18.08 12.90
CA ARG A 60 -2.73 18.60 13.93
C ARG A 60 -1.48 17.71 13.99
N GLY A 61 -0.49 18.07 14.80
CA GLY A 61 0.68 17.23 15.03
C GLY A 61 1.95 18.00 15.33
N GLN A 62 2.86 17.35 16.06
CA GLN A 62 4.08 17.97 16.53
C GLN A 62 5.20 18.03 15.53
N ASP A 63 5.59 16.89 14.99
CA ASP A 63 6.64 16.77 13.99
C ASP A 63 6.75 15.31 13.56
N ILE A 64 7.45 15.08 12.46
CA ILE A 64 8.02 13.79 12.11
C ILE A 64 9.53 14.01 11.99
N TRP A 65 10.21 13.94 13.13
CA TRP A 65 11.64 14.27 13.28
C TRP A 65 12.20 13.72 14.59
N ASN A 66 13.45 13.25 14.61
CA ASN A 66 14.01 12.53 15.76
C ASN A 66 13.05 11.43 16.24
N THR A 67 12.69 11.46 17.53
CA THR A 67 11.72 10.56 18.16
C THR A 67 10.27 11.02 17.99
N ALA A 68 10.02 12.23 17.48
CA ALA A 68 8.67 12.71 17.23
C ALA A 68 8.07 12.04 15.99
N ASP A 69 6.78 11.72 16.08
CA ASP A 69 6.04 11.02 15.04
C ASP A 69 4.55 11.35 15.17
N SER A 70 4.19 12.56 14.76
CA SER A 70 2.84 13.09 14.96
C SER A 70 2.42 13.93 13.73
N GLY A 71 1.23 13.66 13.22
CA GLY A 71 0.71 14.17 11.96
C GLY A 71 -0.47 13.33 11.44
N SER A 72 -0.69 13.33 10.14
CA SER A 72 -1.66 12.49 9.45
C SER A 72 -0.98 11.72 8.32
N PHE A 73 -1.39 10.47 8.12
CA PHE A 73 -0.92 9.60 7.05
C PHE A 73 -2.11 8.90 6.37
N TYR A 74 -2.29 9.13 5.08
CA TYR A 74 -3.35 8.51 4.28
C TYR A 74 -2.70 7.52 3.31
N PHE A 75 -3.02 6.23 3.43
CA PHE A 75 -2.18 5.17 2.85
C PHE A 75 -2.95 4.02 2.22
N ALA A 76 -2.28 3.26 1.36
CA ALA A 76 -2.69 1.90 1.00
C ALA A 76 -1.58 0.91 1.38
N PRO A 77 -1.96 -0.28 1.87
CA PRO A 77 -1.01 -1.36 2.06
C PRO A 77 -0.58 -1.91 0.70
N GLU A 78 0.66 -2.37 0.63
CA GLU A 78 1.27 -3.02 -0.52
C GLU A 78 2.26 -4.07 -0.02
N ILE A 79 2.63 -5.03 -0.87
CA ILE A 79 3.66 -6.04 -0.55
C ILE A 79 4.71 -6.04 -1.67
N GLY A 80 5.97 -6.29 -1.31
CA GLY A 80 7.07 -6.35 -2.26
C GLY A 80 7.48 -4.99 -2.84
N ASP A 81 7.94 -5.03 -4.08
CA ASP A 81 8.46 -3.87 -4.81
C ASP A 81 7.33 -3.00 -5.35
N CYS A 82 7.33 -1.73 -4.95
CA CYS A 82 6.20 -0.84 -5.19
C CYS A 82 6.61 0.60 -5.38
N GLU A 83 5.66 1.40 -5.83
CA GLU A 83 5.77 2.86 -5.82
C GLU A 83 4.60 3.52 -5.11
N VAL A 84 4.87 4.69 -4.55
CA VAL A 84 3.85 5.69 -4.22
C VAL A 84 4.14 6.96 -5.00
N VAL A 85 3.10 7.52 -5.62
CA VAL A 85 3.16 8.79 -6.35
C VAL A 85 2.00 9.68 -5.96
N ALA A 86 2.24 10.98 -5.83
CA ALA A 86 1.21 11.97 -5.60
C ALA A 86 1.59 13.35 -6.16
N THR A 87 0.59 14.11 -6.54
CA THR A 87 0.66 15.56 -6.73
C THR A 87 0.50 16.23 -5.37
N VAL A 88 1.54 16.94 -4.93
CA VAL A 88 1.60 17.65 -3.66
C VAL A 88 1.49 19.15 -3.94
N PRO A 89 0.45 19.84 -3.47
CA PRO A 89 0.31 21.28 -3.66
C PRO A 89 1.36 22.05 -2.83
N PRO A 90 1.47 23.38 -3.02
CA PRO A 90 2.25 24.24 -2.14
C PRO A 90 1.82 24.10 -0.67
N LEU A 91 2.80 23.99 0.23
CA LEU A 91 2.59 24.10 1.67
C LEU A 91 3.14 25.46 2.12
N ILE A 92 2.25 26.41 2.39
CA ILE A 92 2.60 27.82 2.68
C ILE A 92 1.91 28.29 3.96
N GLN A 93 2.57 29.21 4.69
CA GLN A 93 2.05 29.84 5.90
C GLN A 93 1.11 31.00 5.55
N ALA A 94 0.00 30.68 4.88
CA ALA A 94 -1.02 31.64 4.47
C ALA A 94 -2.42 31.02 4.55
N GLU A 95 -3.45 31.87 4.54
CA GLU A 95 -4.86 31.46 4.51
C GLU A 95 -5.17 30.44 5.63
N ASP A 96 -5.79 29.31 5.30
CA ASP A 96 -6.14 28.23 6.23
C ASP A 96 -4.92 27.62 6.93
N ASN A 97 -3.72 27.82 6.38
CA ASN A 97 -2.45 27.34 6.90
C ASN A 97 -1.63 28.45 7.58
N ALA A 98 -2.21 29.62 7.90
CA ALA A 98 -1.48 30.75 8.50
C ALA A 98 -0.76 30.43 9.83
N ASN A 99 -1.21 29.38 10.55
CA ASN A 99 -0.68 29.00 11.86
C ASN A 99 0.19 27.73 11.84
N ILE A 100 0.56 27.20 10.68
CA ILE A 100 1.52 26.08 10.61
C ILE A 100 2.92 26.59 10.99
N GLY A 101 3.71 25.76 11.67
CA GLY A 101 5.04 26.16 12.09
C GLY A 101 6.04 26.18 10.95
N ASN A 102 7.26 26.61 11.29
CA ASN A 102 8.41 26.31 10.46
C ASN A 102 8.62 24.79 10.50
N TYR A 103 9.10 24.19 9.43
CA TYR A 103 9.31 22.74 9.35
C TYR A 103 8.03 21.89 9.30
N ALA A 104 6.87 22.49 8.96
CA ALA A 104 5.67 21.74 8.57
C ALA A 104 5.98 20.91 7.32
N LYS A 105 5.49 19.66 7.24
CA LYS A 105 5.88 18.70 6.20
C LYS A 105 4.67 18.19 5.44
N ALA A 106 4.76 18.12 4.12
CA ALA A 106 3.76 17.51 3.26
C ALA A 106 4.44 16.71 2.13
N GLY A 107 4.08 15.43 1.96
CA GLY A 107 4.78 14.61 0.97
C GLY A 107 4.23 13.20 0.81
N VAL A 108 4.98 12.39 0.07
CA VAL A 108 4.76 10.95 -0.05
C VAL A 108 5.61 10.21 0.98
N MET A 109 5.08 9.11 1.52
CA MET A 109 5.73 8.33 2.56
C MET A 109 5.54 6.83 2.31
N PHE A 110 6.62 6.09 2.51
CA PHE A 110 6.57 4.68 2.83
C PHE A 110 6.77 4.48 4.33
N ARG A 111 6.00 3.57 4.92
CA ARG A 111 6.02 3.31 6.35
C ARG A 111 5.68 1.84 6.62
N LEU A 112 6.36 1.22 7.59
CA LEU A 112 6.14 -0.20 7.87
C LEU A 112 4.78 -0.44 8.56
N SER A 113 4.37 0.47 9.44
CA SER A 113 3.16 0.32 10.26
C SER A 113 2.64 1.67 10.74
N THR A 114 1.44 1.69 11.33
CA THR A 114 0.84 2.91 11.89
C THR A 114 1.38 3.31 13.28
N TRP A 115 2.27 2.51 13.89
CA TRP A 115 2.86 2.77 15.21
C TRP A 115 3.78 3.99 15.20
N GLY A 116 3.69 4.89 16.21
CA GLY A 116 4.44 6.15 16.35
C GLY A 116 5.97 6.07 16.49
N ASN A 117 6.59 4.98 16.07
CA ASN A 117 8.04 4.77 16.03
C ASN A 117 8.47 3.92 14.82
N SER A 118 7.57 3.70 13.87
CA SER A 118 7.75 2.81 12.74
C SER A 118 8.89 3.28 11.83
N PRO A 119 9.68 2.36 11.25
CA PRO A 119 10.53 2.68 10.12
C PRO A 119 9.73 3.36 9.00
N MET A 120 10.36 4.34 8.35
CA MET A 120 9.75 5.11 7.27
C MET A 120 10.79 5.74 6.34
N ALA A 121 10.36 6.08 5.14
CA ALA A 121 11.04 6.96 4.21
C ALA A 121 10.01 7.95 3.65
N MET A 122 10.33 9.24 3.67
CA MET A 122 9.41 10.30 3.26
C MET A 122 10.13 11.31 2.37
N LEU A 123 9.59 11.53 1.16
CA LEU A 123 9.98 12.61 0.28
C LEU A 123 8.92 13.71 0.37
N LEU A 124 9.33 14.92 0.72
CA LEU A 124 8.39 15.94 1.16
C LEU A 124 8.83 17.37 0.85
N ARG A 125 7.83 18.26 0.88
CA ARG A 125 7.96 19.70 1.07
C ARG A 125 7.98 20.05 2.54
N GLU A 126 8.87 20.95 2.93
CA GLU A 126 9.02 21.46 4.29
C GLU A 126 8.92 22.98 4.31
N THR A 127 8.06 23.57 5.15
CA THR A 127 8.06 25.04 5.33
C THR A 127 9.33 25.51 6.02
N SER A 128 9.71 26.76 5.77
CA SER A 128 10.97 27.31 6.27
C SER A 128 10.80 28.75 6.75
N ARG A 129 11.73 29.16 7.64
CA ARG A 129 11.82 30.53 8.18
C ARG A 129 12.10 31.60 7.12
N ASP A 130 12.67 31.21 5.99
CA ASP A 130 12.97 32.09 4.86
C ASP A 130 11.75 32.30 3.92
N GLY A 131 10.60 31.70 4.25
CA GLY A 131 9.37 31.79 3.45
C GLY A 131 9.37 30.91 2.20
N VAL A 132 10.42 30.09 2.00
CA VAL A 132 10.56 29.22 0.83
C VAL A 132 10.44 27.75 1.23
N SER A 133 9.55 27.01 0.57
CA SER A 133 9.44 25.56 0.79
C SER A 133 10.72 24.83 0.40
N ARG A 134 11.20 23.96 1.29
CA ARG A 134 12.38 23.10 1.10
C ARG A 134 11.94 21.71 0.67
N SER A 135 12.80 21.04 -0.09
CA SER A 135 12.67 19.61 -0.37
C SER A 135 13.53 18.82 0.60
N ARG A 136 12.96 17.76 1.18
CA ARG A 136 13.62 16.89 2.15
C ARG A 136 13.39 15.43 1.80
N PHE A 137 14.35 14.59 2.13
CA PHE A 137 14.17 13.15 2.17
C PHE A 137 14.49 12.70 3.59
N ILE A 138 13.47 12.34 4.35
CA ILE A 138 13.59 11.94 5.74
C ILE A 138 13.45 10.44 5.84
N CYS A 139 14.32 9.79 6.62
CA CYS A 139 14.22 8.37 6.93
C CYS A 139 14.20 8.15 8.44
N ARG A 140 13.41 7.17 8.88
CA ARG A 140 13.63 6.46 10.14
C ARG A 140 14.10 5.04 9.79
N PRO A 141 15.38 4.70 10.05
CA PRO A 141 15.99 3.49 9.49
C PRO A 141 15.54 2.18 10.15
N SER A 142 15.07 2.24 11.39
CA SER A 142 14.58 1.09 12.15
C SER A 142 13.56 1.53 13.19
N THR A 143 12.85 0.58 13.78
CA THR A 143 11.89 0.87 14.84
C THR A 143 12.56 1.64 15.99
N SER A 144 11.95 2.73 16.42
CA SER A 144 12.44 3.64 17.47
C SER A 144 13.76 4.37 17.18
N ALA A 145 14.32 4.28 15.97
CA ALA A 145 15.44 5.13 15.57
C ALA A 145 14.99 6.60 15.40
N ASN A 146 15.95 7.50 15.39
CA ASN A 146 15.68 8.90 15.05
C ASN A 146 15.32 9.02 13.56
N ALA A 147 14.23 9.72 13.27
CA ALA A 147 13.95 10.23 11.93
C ALA A 147 14.91 11.40 11.64
N ALA A 148 15.61 11.35 10.51
CA ALA A 148 16.56 12.38 10.11
C ALA A 148 16.53 12.61 8.59
N ASP A 149 16.91 13.81 8.17
CA ASP A 149 17.16 14.11 6.76
C ASP A 149 18.43 13.37 6.31
N ILE A 150 18.33 12.64 5.20
CA ILE A 150 19.47 11.92 4.63
C ILE A 150 20.30 12.81 3.70
N ARG A 151 19.75 13.97 3.30
CA ARG A 151 20.49 14.97 2.53
C ARG A 151 21.16 15.99 3.44
N THR A 152 22.36 16.37 3.04
CA THR A 152 23.12 17.46 3.67
C THR A 152 22.91 18.81 2.96
N THR A 153 22.35 18.79 1.74
CA THR A 153 22.08 19.98 0.93
C THR A 153 20.57 20.24 0.83
N THR A 154 20.19 21.50 1.05
CA THR A 154 18.79 21.93 0.95
C THR A 154 18.51 22.44 -0.45
N THR A 155 17.53 21.86 -1.13
CA THR A 155 17.01 22.35 -2.40
C THR A 155 15.62 22.96 -2.19
N HIS A 156 15.34 24.08 -2.84
CA HIS A 156 14.06 24.77 -2.71
C HIS A 156 13.06 24.30 -3.77
N PHE A 157 11.81 24.11 -3.35
CA PHE A 157 10.70 23.99 -4.29
C PHE A 157 10.29 25.38 -4.80
N PRO A 158 9.73 25.47 -6.01
CA PRO A 158 8.94 26.62 -6.39
C PRO A 158 7.81 26.79 -5.38
N THR A 159 7.72 27.95 -4.73
CA THR A 159 6.86 28.13 -3.54
C THR A 159 5.37 28.09 -3.85
N ASN A 160 4.98 28.31 -5.11
CA ASN A 160 3.58 28.53 -5.48
C ASN A 160 3.05 27.49 -6.48
N GLU A 161 3.86 26.48 -6.84
CA GLU A 161 3.46 25.48 -7.84
C GLU A 161 3.34 24.08 -7.24
N PRO A 162 2.30 23.30 -7.62
CA PRO A 162 2.25 21.88 -7.35
C PRO A 162 3.46 21.14 -7.93
N VAL A 163 3.85 20.05 -7.29
CA VAL A 163 4.92 19.16 -7.75
C VAL A 163 4.44 17.74 -7.62
N ARG A 164 5.02 16.86 -8.43
CA ARG A 164 4.79 15.43 -8.29
C ARG A 164 5.96 14.81 -7.56
N LEU A 165 5.66 14.09 -6.49
CA LEU A 165 6.64 13.33 -5.73
C LEU A 165 6.38 11.84 -5.94
N ARG A 166 7.45 11.07 -6.01
CA ARG A 166 7.41 9.63 -6.21
C ARG A 166 8.46 8.95 -5.35
N LEU A 167 8.07 7.93 -4.61
CA LEU A 167 9.01 6.99 -3.97
C LEU A 167 8.87 5.63 -4.64
N VAL A 168 9.99 4.99 -4.89
CA VAL A 168 10.10 3.66 -5.47
C VAL A 168 10.89 2.80 -4.51
N ARG A 169 10.33 1.66 -4.09
CA ARG A 169 11.01 0.65 -3.29
C ARG A 169 11.37 -0.53 -4.18
N GLN A 170 12.65 -0.90 -4.16
CA GLN A 170 13.18 -2.13 -4.77
C GLN A 170 14.06 -2.84 -3.75
N GLY A 171 13.60 -3.99 -3.25
CA GLY A 171 14.17 -4.66 -2.08
C GLY A 171 14.28 -3.70 -0.89
N ASN A 172 15.50 -3.52 -0.37
CA ASN A 172 15.79 -2.67 0.78
C ASN A 172 16.07 -1.21 0.41
N THR A 173 16.02 -0.85 -0.86
CA THR A 173 16.36 0.50 -1.33
C THR A 173 15.11 1.27 -1.69
N VAL A 174 15.01 2.50 -1.17
CA VAL A 174 13.97 3.46 -1.53
C VAL A 174 14.60 4.62 -2.27
N VAL A 175 14.11 4.90 -3.48
CA VAL A 175 14.55 6.03 -4.31
C VAL A 175 13.42 7.02 -4.47
N GLY A 176 13.74 8.30 -4.27
CA GLY A 176 12.81 9.41 -4.39
C GLY A 176 13.05 10.18 -5.67
N TYR A 177 11.97 10.51 -6.36
CA TYR A 177 11.97 11.30 -7.59
C TYR A 177 11.04 12.49 -7.46
N ILE A 178 11.41 13.59 -8.11
CA ILE A 178 10.63 14.83 -8.17
C ILE A 178 10.35 15.17 -9.62
N SER A 179 9.14 15.66 -9.88
CA SER A 179 8.77 16.27 -11.15
C SER A 179 8.14 17.64 -10.91
N THR A 180 8.69 18.67 -11.56
CA THR A 180 8.23 20.07 -11.44
C THR A 180 7.86 20.69 -12.78
N ASN A 181 7.91 19.95 -13.88
CA ASN A 181 7.51 20.45 -15.19
C ASN A 181 5.98 20.44 -15.34
N GLU A 182 5.45 21.29 -16.23
CA GLU A 182 4.00 21.56 -16.38
C GLU A 182 3.12 20.30 -16.47
N ASN A 183 3.61 19.21 -17.09
CA ASN A 183 2.86 17.96 -17.27
C ASN A 183 3.32 16.80 -16.37
N PHE A 184 4.23 17.06 -15.44
CA PHE A 184 4.85 16.05 -14.56
C PHE A 184 5.40 14.81 -15.29
N SER A 185 5.91 15.01 -16.50
CA SER A 185 6.41 13.96 -17.39
C SER A 185 7.92 13.71 -17.26
N VAL A 186 8.65 14.65 -16.63
CA VAL A 186 10.10 14.54 -16.44
C VAL A 186 10.38 14.29 -14.97
N TRP A 187 11.02 13.17 -14.67
CA TRP A 187 11.37 12.78 -13.30
C TRP A 187 12.86 12.90 -13.07
N GLU A 188 13.23 13.65 -12.05
CA GLU A 188 14.62 13.76 -11.60
C GLU A 188 14.80 12.98 -10.32
N LYS A 189 15.86 12.16 -10.25
CA LYS A 189 16.23 11.47 -9.01
C LYS A 189 16.60 12.52 -7.98
N PHE A 190 15.89 12.50 -6.85
CA PHE A 190 16.16 13.36 -5.71
C PHE A 190 17.17 12.70 -4.78
N SER A 191 16.84 11.59 -4.16
CA SER A 191 17.75 10.91 -3.24
C SER A 191 17.42 9.43 -3.18
N GLU A 192 18.32 8.65 -2.60
CA GLU A 192 18.06 7.26 -2.28
C GLU A 192 18.52 6.94 -0.86
N TYR A 193 17.90 5.93 -0.28
CA TYR A 193 18.28 5.36 0.99
C TYR A 193 18.16 3.85 0.94
N THR A 194 19.21 3.15 1.38
CA THR A 194 19.22 1.70 1.50
C THR A 194 19.15 1.33 2.98
N PHE A 195 18.09 0.61 3.34
CA PHE A 195 17.94 0.04 4.68
C PHE A 195 18.91 -1.14 4.86
N ALA A 196 19.37 -1.35 6.08
CA ALA A 196 20.35 -2.40 6.39
C ALA A 196 19.77 -3.80 6.13
N ASP A 197 18.48 -3.99 6.43
CA ASP A 197 17.71 -5.21 6.21
C ASP A 197 16.46 -4.89 5.37
N ASP A 198 15.73 -5.93 4.94
CA ASP A 198 14.44 -5.73 4.28
C ASP A 198 13.36 -5.39 5.31
N VAL A 199 13.41 -4.15 5.78
CA VAL A 199 12.55 -3.62 6.84
C VAL A 199 11.06 -3.72 6.46
N PHE A 200 10.74 -3.82 5.17
CA PHE A 200 9.37 -3.84 4.65
C PHE A 200 8.99 -5.20 4.02
N ALA A 201 9.71 -6.28 4.36
CA ALA A 201 9.50 -7.61 3.77
C ALA A 201 8.05 -8.11 3.91
N ASP A 202 7.44 -7.91 5.09
CA ASP A 202 6.09 -8.40 5.40
C ASP A 202 4.96 -7.49 4.89
N GLY A 203 5.32 -6.35 4.28
CA GLY A 203 4.37 -5.35 3.81
C GLY A 203 4.87 -3.92 4.03
N ILE A 204 4.27 -3.01 3.28
CA ILE A 204 4.60 -1.59 3.30
C ILE A 204 3.33 -0.76 3.15
N LEU A 205 3.23 0.31 3.91
CA LEU A 205 2.18 1.30 3.77
C LEU A 205 2.73 2.43 2.90
N GLY A 206 2.19 2.59 1.70
CA GLY A 206 2.50 3.72 0.80
C GLY A 206 1.41 4.77 0.89
N GLY A 207 1.76 6.05 0.91
CA GLY A 207 0.74 7.09 1.00
C GLY A 207 1.25 8.52 1.00
N VAL A 208 0.37 9.43 1.41
CA VAL A 208 0.68 10.85 1.62
C VAL A 208 0.61 11.20 3.09
N ALA A 209 1.53 12.05 3.54
CA ALA A 209 1.62 12.46 4.93
C ALA A 209 1.67 13.99 5.05
N LEU A 210 1.09 14.50 6.14
CA LEU A 210 1.02 15.91 6.49
C LEU A 210 1.29 16.09 7.99
N THR A 211 2.16 17.03 8.36
CA THR A 211 2.31 17.48 9.76
C THR A 211 2.50 19.00 9.79
N PRO A 212 1.79 19.72 10.68
CA PRO A 212 1.82 21.19 10.72
C PRO A 212 3.04 21.74 11.48
N GLN A 213 3.80 20.88 12.15
CA GLN A 213 4.91 21.23 13.04
C GLN A 213 4.58 22.38 13.99
N ASN A 214 3.64 22.22 14.93
CA ASN A 214 3.35 23.31 15.88
C ASN A 214 2.75 22.84 17.21
N SER A 215 3.57 22.83 18.26
CA SER A 215 3.17 22.61 19.68
C SER A 215 2.54 23.80 20.36
N ALA A 216 2.91 25.00 19.95
CA ALA A 216 2.68 26.20 20.76
C ALA A 216 1.28 26.79 20.55
N THR A 217 0.68 26.64 19.37
CA THR A 217 -0.61 27.29 19.04
C THR A 217 -1.67 26.36 18.49
N ASN A 218 -1.51 25.04 18.63
CA ASN A 218 -2.43 24.08 18.02
C ASN A 218 -2.51 24.38 16.50
N GLY A 219 -1.38 24.32 15.79
CA GLY A 219 -1.35 24.57 14.35
C GLY A 219 -2.20 23.53 13.63
N LEU A 220 -3.10 23.99 12.76
CA LEU A 220 -3.92 23.15 11.90
C LEU A 220 -3.36 23.30 10.49
N ALA A 221 -3.05 22.18 9.84
CA ALA A 221 -2.71 22.17 8.42
C ALA A 221 -3.83 21.52 7.62
N THR A 222 -4.26 22.17 6.54
CA THR A 222 -5.18 21.62 5.55
C THR A 222 -4.51 21.58 4.20
N LEU A 223 -4.51 20.40 3.55
CA LEU A 223 -3.91 20.23 2.23
C LEU A 223 -4.65 19.21 1.38
N GLN A 224 -4.88 19.54 0.10
CA GLN A 224 -5.47 18.63 -0.87
C GLN A 224 -4.40 17.98 -1.73
N PHE A 225 -4.11 16.71 -1.47
CA PHE A 225 -3.27 15.89 -2.30
C PHE A 225 -4.07 15.37 -3.50
N GLY A 226 -3.42 15.22 -4.66
CA GLY A 226 -4.07 14.73 -5.87
C GLY A 226 -3.27 13.65 -6.59
N SER A 227 -3.92 12.96 -7.52
CA SER A 227 -3.30 11.92 -8.35
C SER A 227 -2.48 10.90 -7.56
N ILE A 228 -3.04 10.48 -6.43
CA ILE A 228 -2.40 9.57 -5.48
C ILE A 228 -2.54 8.15 -6.03
N ALA A 229 -1.42 7.44 -6.12
CA ALA A 229 -1.41 6.03 -6.45
C ALA A 229 -0.34 5.30 -5.66
N VAL A 230 -0.71 4.13 -5.15
CA VAL A 230 0.19 3.12 -4.60
C VAL A 230 -0.03 1.88 -5.44
N ARG A 231 1.05 1.29 -5.95
CA ARG A 231 0.96 0.13 -6.84
C ARG A 231 2.25 -0.67 -6.86
N PRO A 232 2.19 -1.97 -7.18
CA PRO A 232 3.39 -2.75 -7.43
C PRO A 232 4.11 -2.22 -8.67
N LEU A 233 5.43 -2.40 -8.73
CA LEU A 233 6.20 -2.06 -9.93
C LEU A 233 5.89 -2.98 -11.11
N VAL A 234 5.54 -4.23 -10.80
CA VAL A 234 5.08 -5.24 -11.75
C VAL A 234 3.73 -5.76 -11.28
N ALA A 235 2.69 -5.55 -12.08
CA ALA A 235 1.37 -6.09 -11.81
C ALA A 235 1.11 -7.31 -12.70
N ALA A 236 0.57 -8.37 -12.12
CA ALA A 236 0.10 -9.54 -12.84
C ALA A 236 -1.39 -9.74 -12.58
N THR A 237 -2.17 -9.90 -13.65
CA THR A 237 -3.63 -10.04 -13.60
C THR A 237 -4.05 -11.26 -14.40
N GLN A 238 -4.99 -12.02 -13.85
CA GLN A 238 -5.53 -13.20 -14.53
C GLN A 238 -6.42 -12.80 -15.72
N ALA A 239 -6.28 -13.54 -16.81
CA ALA A 239 -7.31 -13.70 -17.84
C ALA A 239 -7.84 -15.14 -17.80
N SER A 240 -8.74 -15.50 -18.71
CA SER A 240 -9.35 -16.84 -18.76
C SER A 240 -8.37 -17.97 -19.01
N ASP A 241 -7.30 -17.70 -19.77
CA ASP A 241 -6.39 -18.70 -20.36
C ASP A 241 -4.92 -18.27 -20.32
N ARG A 242 -4.61 -17.16 -19.65
CA ARG A 242 -3.27 -16.58 -19.55
C ARG A 242 -3.16 -15.65 -18.34
N ILE A 243 -1.95 -15.28 -17.98
CA ILE A 243 -1.69 -14.17 -17.07
C ILE A 243 -1.18 -12.97 -17.89
N GLN A 244 -1.75 -11.80 -17.66
CA GLN A 244 -1.35 -10.54 -18.27
C GLN A 244 -0.52 -9.72 -17.29
N LEU A 245 0.60 -9.20 -17.75
CA LEU A 245 1.54 -8.44 -16.94
C LEU A 245 1.61 -7.00 -17.42
N SER A 246 1.80 -6.08 -16.50
CA SER A 246 2.01 -4.67 -16.79
C SER A 246 3.01 -4.03 -15.83
N TRP A 247 3.74 -3.03 -16.31
CA TRP A 247 4.72 -2.27 -15.52
C TRP A 247 4.90 -0.85 -16.04
N GLY A 248 5.43 0.02 -15.18
CA GLY A 248 5.82 1.38 -15.58
C GLY A 248 7.14 1.34 -16.35
N GLY A 249 7.09 1.55 -17.67
CA GLY A 249 8.20 1.29 -18.62
C GLY A 249 9.58 1.89 -18.31
N GLU A 250 9.72 2.86 -17.40
CA GLU A 250 11.03 3.41 -16.96
C GLU A 250 11.04 3.79 -15.47
N GLY A 251 10.20 3.12 -14.67
CA GLY A 251 10.01 3.46 -13.26
C GLY A 251 11.13 3.06 -12.30
N PHE A 252 12.19 2.41 -12.78
CA PHE A 252 13.21 1.74 -11.96
C PHE A 252 14.61 2.37 -12.12
N VAL A 253 15.52 2.01 -11.22
CA VAL A 253 16.87 2.58 -11.19
C VAL A 253 17.74 1.96 -12.29
N THR A 254 18.11 2.74 -13.31
CA THR A 254 19.03 2.29 -14.38
C THR A 254 20.51 2.61 -14.11
N ASN A 255 20.81 3.39 -13.07
CA ASN A 255 22.16 3.85 -12.73
C ASN A 255 22.93 4.50 -13.92
N GLY A 256 22.20 5.13 -14.84
CA GLY A 256 22.79 5.79 -16.01
C GLY A 256 23.11 4.86 -17.19
N MET A 257 22.75 3.57 -17.09
CA MET A 257 22.85 2.62 -18.21
C MET A 257 21.64 2.75 -19.15
N THR A 258 21.80 2.32 -20.39
CA THR A 258 20.73 2.30 -21.41
C THR A 258 19.94 1.00 -21.31
N LEU A 259 18.60 1.10 -21.31
CA LEU A 259 17.70 -0.05 -21.34
C LEU A 259 17.70 -0.69 -22.73
N SER A 260 18.00 -1.99 -22.81
CA SER A 260 17.98 -2.76 -24.06
C SER A 260 16.74 -3.65 -24.19
N GLY A 261 16.14 -4.08 -23.08
CA GLY A 261 14.96 -4.94 -23.09
C GLY A 261 14.60 -5.46 -21.70
N TYR A 262 13.75 -6.47 -21.67
CA TYR A 262 13.37 -7.17 -20.45
C TYR A 262 13.36 -8.69 -20.64
N THR A 263 13.70 -9.37 -19.56
CA THR A 263 13.39 -10.78 -19.35
C THR A 263 12.27 -10.88 -18.33
N LEU A 264 11.26 -11.69 -18.66
CA LEU A 264 10.18 -12.07 -17.78
C LEU A 264 10.39 -13.51 -17.30
N SER A 265 10.41 -13.69 -15.98
CA SER A 265 10.50 -15.01 -15.34
C SER A 265 9.30 -15.22 -14.40
N ARG A 266 8.98 -16.48 -14.11
CA ARG A 266 7.94 -16.87 -13.14
C ARG A 266 8.46 -17.89 -12.14
N SER A 267 7.87 -17.89 -10.95
CA SER A 267 8.08 -18.88 -9.89
C SER A 267 6.74 -19.43 -9.43
N GLU A 268 6.66 -20.72 -9.14
CA GLU A 268 5.50 -21.28 -8.43
C GLU A 268 5.51 -20.77 -6.98
N SER A 269 4.34 -20.38 -6.47
CA SER A 269 4.18 -19.82 -5.12
C SER A 269 4.77 -20.76 -4.07
N GLY A 270 5.61 -20.24 -3.18
CA GLY A 270 6.33 -21.02 -2.17
C GLY A 270 7.63 -21.67 -2.66
N THR A 271 8.04 -21.47 -3.92
CA THR A 271 9.34 -21.90 -4.44
C THR A 271 10.28 -20.71 -4.67
N ALA A 272 11.59 -20.94 -4.47
CA ALA A 272 12.62 -19.93 -4.74
C ALA A 272 13.13 -19.95 -6.19
N ALA A 273 12.63 -20.88 -7.02
CA ALA A 273 13.14 -21.12 -8.36
C ALA A 273 12.40 -20.28 -9.40
N TRP A 274 13.14 -19.40 -10.09
CA TRP A 274 12.63 -18.59 -11.18
C TRP A 274 12.98 -19.22 -12.52
N ASN A 275 11.97 -19.38 -13.38
CA ASN A 275 12.13 -19.90 -14.74
C ASN A 275 11.69 -18.83 -15.74
N ASP A 276 12.46 -18.66 -16.80
CA ASP A 276 12.14 -17.67 -17.83
C ASP A 276 10.87 -18.07 -18.59
N VAL A 277 9.97 -17.09 -18.73
CA VAL A 277 8.77 -17.15 -19.57
C VAL A 277 9.12 -16.63 -20.96
N THR A 278 9.80 -15.48 -21.01
CA THR A 278 10.30 -14.87 -22.25
C THR A 278 11.51 -13.98 -21.96
N THR A 279 12.49 -13.97 -22.86
CA THR A 279 13.73 -13.18 -22.75
C THR A 279 13.85 -12.11 -23.84
N GLU A 280 12.81 -11.92 -24.65
CA GLU A 280 12.86 -11.07 -25.86
C GLU A 280 11.83 -9.94 -25.80
N ILE A 281 11.64 -9.32 -24.64
CA ILE A 281 10.73 -8.17 -24.51
C ILE A 281 11.52 -6.89 -24.87
N PRO A 282 11.14 -6.14 -25.93
CA PRO A 282 11.87 -4.94 -26.33
C PRO A 282 11.80 -3.82 -25.29
N ALA A 283 12.84 -2.97 -25.26
CA ALA A 283 12.80 -1.70 -24.53
C ALA A 283 11.57 -0.86 -24.94
N GLY A 284 11.00 -0.13 -23.98
CA GLY A 284 9.76 0.64 -24.18
C GLY A 284 8.46 -0.17 -24.06
N SER A 285 8.54 -1.50 -23.98
CA SER A 285 7.38 -2.33 -23.62
C SER A 285 6.91 -2.02 -22.19
N THR A 286 5.60 -2.09 -21.99
CA THR A 286 4.94 -1.91 -20.67
C THR A 286 4.03 -3.07 -20.30
N SER A 287 4.03 -4.14 -21.10
CA SER A 287 3.22 -5.33 -20.88
C SER A 287 3.83 -6.57 -21.52
N ALA A 288 3.46 -7.73 -20.98
CA ALA A 288 3.72 -9.06 -21.53
C ALA A 288 2.60 -10.02 -21.12
N GLU A 289 2.55 -11.20 -21.72
CA GLU A 289 1.59 -12.24 -21.37
C GLU A 289 2.31 -13.58 -21.17
N ASP A 290 1.81 -14.36 -20.22
CA ASP A 290 2.19 -15.75 -20.02
C ASP A 290 1.00 -16.65 -20.39
N THR A 291 1.02 -17.15 -21.62
CA THR A 291 0.04 -18.11 -22.15
C THR A 291 0.38 -19.57 -21.80
N SER A 292 1.51 -19.79 -21.13
CA SER A 292 1.98 -21.12 -20.73
C SER A 292 1.66 -21.44 -19.26
N ALA A 293 1.03 -20.50 -18.54
CA ALA A 293 0.63 -20.68 -17.16
C ALA A 293 -0.44 -21.78 -17.04
N VAL A 294 -0.26 -22.68 -16.08
CA VAL A 294 -1.18 -23.80 -15.87
C VAL A 294 -2.33 -23.35 -14.97
N ALA A 295 -3.58 -23.64 -15.39
CA ALA A 295 -4.76 -23.37 -14.58
C ALA A 295 -4.69 -24.05 -13.21
N GLY A 296 -5.01 -23.29 -12.17
CA GLY A 296 -4.98 -23.73 -10.77
C GLY A 296 -3.64 -23.60 -10.07
N VAL A 297 -2.55 -23.36 -10.80
CA VAL A 297 -1.23 -23.11 -10.22
C VAL A 297 -1.05 -21.61 -9.98
N GLU A 298 -0.56 -21.28 -8.79
CA GLU A 298 -0.28 -19.90 -8.39
C GLU A 298 1.17 -19.54 -8.71
N TYR A 299 1.36 -18.45 -9.43
CA TYR A 299 2.67 -17.96 -9.87
C TYR A 299 2.92 -16.54 -9.36
N ALA A 300 4.16 -16.27 -8.95
CA ALA A 300 4.71 -14.92 -8.88
C ALA A 300 5.55 -14.65 -10.14
N TYR A 301 5.55 -13.40 -10.62
CA TYR A 301 6.31 -12.99 -11.80
C TYR A 301 7.39 -11.99 -11.42
N ARG A 302 8.55 -12.08 -12.08
CA ARG A 302 9.67 -11.16 -11.91
C ARG A 302 10.02 -10.57 -13.26
N LEU A 303 10.06 -9.25 -13.33
CA LEU A 303 10.56 -8.54 -14.49
C LEU A 303 11.99 -8.09 -14.23
N THR A 304 12.90 -8.47 -15.12
CA THR A 304 14.31 -8.08 -15.08
C THR A 304 14.60 -7.20 -16.28
N ALA A 305 15.08 -5.98 -16.04
CA ALA A 305 15.56 -5.09 -17.08
C ALA A 305 16.97 -5.49 -17.51
N GLU A 306 17.19 -5.48 -18.81
CA GLU A 306 18.49 -5.67 -19.43
C GLU A 306 19.06 -4.31 -19.80
N LEU A 307 20.29 -4.06 -19.37
CA LEU A 307 20.95 -2.76 -19.46
C LEU A 307 22.30 -2.91 -20.15
N THR A 308 22.71 -1.87 -20.85
CA THR A 308 24.07 -1.75 -21.41
C THR A 308 24.69 -0.41 -21.05
N ASP A 309 26.00 -0.42 -20.78
CA ASP A 309 26.78 0.81 -20.65
C ASP A 309 27.19 1.35 -22.03
N ALA A 310 27.88 2.49 -22.06
CA ALA A 310 28.40 3.09 -23.28
C ALA A 310 29.43 2.20 -24.02
N ALA A 311 30.00 1.20 -23.35
CA ALA A 311 30.91 0.21 -23.92
C ALA A 311 30.18 -1.08 -24.35
N MET A 312 28.85 -1.12 -24.30
CA MET A 312 27.99 -2.27 -24.59
C MET A 312 28.19 -3.46 -23.64
N THR A 313 28.67 -3.22 -22.42
CA THR A 313 28.74 -4.24 -21.37
C THR A 313 27.34 -4.52 -20.83
N PRO A 314 26.84 -5.77 -20.89
CA PRO A 314 25.51 -6.09 -20.38
C PRO A 314 25.48 -6.10 -18.85
N SER A 315 24.36 -5.69 -18.30
CA SER A 315 24.00 -5.76 -16.88
C SER A 315 22.51 -6.00 -16.75
N THR A 316 22.05 -6.44 -15.58
CA THR A 316 20.63 -6.65 -15.31
C THR A 316 20.24 -6.04 -13.97
N VAL A 317 19.00 -5.58 -13.91
CA VAL A 317 18.39 -5.05 -12.68
C VAL A 317 16.98 -5.63 -12.56
N VAL A 318 16.63 -6.16 -11.41
CA VAL A 318 15.25 -6.56 -11.13
C VAL A 318 14.40 -5.29 -11.06
N VAL A 319 13.39 -5.19 -11.92
CA VAL A 319 12.44 -4.08 -11.93
C VAL A 319 11.47 -4.23 -10.77
N GLY A 320 10.95 -5.44 -10.58
CA GLY A 320 10.10 -5.78 -9.46
C GLY A 320 9.51 -7.17 -9.61
N GLU A 321 8.79 -7.56 -8.56
CA GLU A 321 8.05 -8.81 -8.49
C GLU A 321 6.56 -8.52 -8.34
N SER A 322 5.74 -9.35 -8.97
CA SER A 322 4.28 -9.27 -8.84
C SER A 322 3.80 -10.00 -7.61
N HIS A 323 2.60 -9.64 -7.16
CA HIS A 323 1.83 -10.53 -6.29
C HIS A 323 1.58 -11.88 -6.96
N PRO A 324 1.43 -12.95 -6.16
CA PRO A 324 1.00 -14.24 -6.67
C PRO A 324 -0.36 -14.15 -7.37
N VAL A 325 -0.49 -14.81 -8.52
CA VAL A 325 -1.72 -14.86 -9.32
C VAL A 325 -1.88 -16.24 -9.95
N ARG A 326 -3.12 -16.64 -10.23
CA ARG A 326 -3.42 -17.92 -10.88
C ARG A 326 -4.49 -17.78 -11.94
N ILE A 327 -4.44 -18.63 -12.96
CA ILE A 327 -5.59 -18.84 -13.86
C ILE A 327 -6.60 -19.72 -13.10
N PRO A 328 -7.87 -19.33 -12.95
CA PRO A 328 -8.88 -20.17 -12.30
C PRO A 328 -9.06 -21.50 -13.04
N VAL A 329 -9.25 -22.59 -12.29
CA VAL A 329 -9.70 -23.86 -12.88
C VAL A 329 -11.20 -23.75 -13.09
N GLN A 330 -11.64 -23.75 -14.35
CA GLN A 330 -13.07 -23.85 -14.65
C GLN A 330 -13.52 -25.29 -14.39
N THR A 331 -14.04 -25.58 -13.20
CA THR A 331 -14.73 -26.85 -12.95
C THR A 331 -16.10 -26.79 -13.62
N ALA A 332 -16.36 -27.69 -14.57
CA ALA A 332 -17.73 -27.94 -15.01
C ALA A 332 -18.58 -28.33 -13.79
N ASN A 333 -19.77 -27.76 -13.66
CA ASN A 333 -20.74 -28.19 -12.65
C ASN A 333 -20.99 -29.70 -12.84
N ALA A 334 -20.48 -30.53 -11.92
CA ALA A 334 -20.53 -31.99 -12.06
C ALA A 334 -21.95 -32.55 -12.05
N ASN A 335 -22.94 -31.75 -11.65
CA ASN A 335 -24.34 -32.16 -11.54
C ASN A 335 -25.22 -31.29 -12.45
N SER A 336 -25.37 -31.68 -13.71
CA SER A 336 -26.32 -31.08 -14.68
C SER A 336 -27.80 -31.25 -14.31
N GLY A 337 -28.11 -31.62 -13.06
CA GLY A 337 -29.45 -31.81 -12.52
C GLY A 337 -29.66 -31.21 -11.13
N GLN A 338 -28.67 -30.50 -10.55
CA GLN A 338 -28.83 -29.78 -9.28
C GLN A 338 -28.57 -28.29 -9.50
N MET A 339 -29.49 -27.44 -9.01
CA MET A 339 -29.27 -25.99 -8.97
C MET A 339 -28.24 -25.70 -7.88
N GLY A 340 -26.99 -25.48 -8.28
CA GLY A 340 -25.90 -25.06 -7.39
C GLY A 340 -24.91 -24.20 -8.16
N PHE A 341 -24.30 -23.24 -7.47
CA PHE A 341 -23.19 -22.43 -7.97
C PHE A 341 -21.93 -22.82 -7.18
N ALA A 342 -20.78 -22.89 -7.85
CA ALA A 342 -19.48 -23.02 -7.21
C ALA A 342 -18.88 -21.61 -7.08
N MET A 343 -18.41 -21.25 -5.88
CA MET A 343 -17.64 -20.04 -5.65
C MET A 343 -16.22 -20.42 -5.25
N GLN A 344 -15.24 -19.74 -5.84
CA GLN A 344 -13.84 -19.80 -5.45
C GLN A 344 -13.46 -18.46 -4.83
N TYR A 345 -13.04 -18.45 -3.56
CA TYR A 345 -12.58 -17.23 -2.88
C TYR A 345 -11.22 -17.47 -2.23
N ILE A 346 -10.52 -16.38 -1.90
CA ILE A 346 -9.27 -16.38 -1.15
C ILE A 346 -9.64 -16.07 0.31
N GLN A 347 -9.26 -16.93 1.25
CA GLN A 347 -9.45 -16.68 2.68
C GLN A 347 -8.14 -16.15 3.26
N ASN A 348 -8.13 -14.91 3.74
CA ASN A 348 -6.92 -14.23 4.24
C ASN A 348 -6.66 -14.46 5.75
N ASP A 349 -7.49 -15.21 6.47
CA ASP A 349 -7.43 -15.30 7.94
C ASP A 349 -6.74 -16.56 8.49
N VAL A 350 -5.61 -16.96 7.92
CA VAL A 350 -4.73 -17.97 8.53
C VAL A 350 -3.32 -17.41 8.61
N PRO A 351 -2.57 -17.58 9.72
CA PRO A 351 -1.19 -17.12 9.81
C PRO A 351 -0.39 -17.56 8.59
N VAL A 352 0.36 -16.62 8.01
CA VAL A 352 1.15 -16.72 6.79
C VAL A 352 1.72 -18.13 6.60
N GLY A 353 1.20 -18.89 5.62
CA GLY A 353 1.78 -20.18 5.23
C GLY A 353 0.86 -21.36 4.89
N SER A 354 -0.47 -21.27 4.89
CA SER A 354 -1.30 -22.36 4.34
C SER A 354 -2.55 -21.89 3.60
N LEU A 355 -2.56 -22.02 2.27
CA LEU A 355 -3.78 -22.00 1.49
C LEU A 355 -4.64 -23.21 1.85
N VAL A 356 -5.88 -23.00 2.30
CA VAL A 356 -6.88 -24.06 2.44
C VAL A 356 -7.95 -23.87 1.37
N TYR A 357 -8.09 -24.87 0.50
CA TYR A 357 -9.20 -24.96 -0.46
C TYR A 357 -10.43 -25.54 0.23
N ARG A 358 -11.59 -24.88 0.14
CA ARG A 358 -12.88 -25.48 0.51
C ARG A 358 -13.90 -25.35 -0.60
N THR A 359 -14.60 -26.45 -0.85
CA THR A 359 -15.78 -26.52 -1.72
C THR A 359 -17.01 -26.73 -0.83
N SER A 360 -17.92 -25.77 -0.81
CA SER A 360 -19.22 -25.95 -0.13
C SER A 360 -20.25 -26.37 -1.18
N VAL A 361 -20.84 -27.55 -1.01
CA VAL A 361 -21.94 -28.04 -1.85
C VAL A 361 -23.24 -27.81 -1.09
N TYR A 362 -24.11 -26.93 -1.61
CA TYR A 362 -25.45 -26.72 -1.05
C TYR A 362 -26.40 -27.85 -1.51
N ASN A 363 -27.06 -28.51 -0.57
CA ASN A 363 -28.07 -29.54 -0.85
C ASN A 363 -29.50 -29.00 -0.54
N PRO A 364 -30.32 -28.69 -1.56
CA PRO A 364 -31.61 -28.04 -1.36
C PRO A 364 -32.70 -28.92 -0.72
N TRP A 365 -32.43 -30.20 -0.43
CA TRP A 365 -33.43 -31.14 0.11
C TRP A 365 -33.55 -31.14 1.64
N GLU A 366 -32.65 -30.48 2.37
CA GLU A 366 -32.64 -30.46 3.84
C GLU A 366 -33.18 -29.17 4.46
N ALA A 367 -33.48 -28.14 3.65
CA ALA A 367 -34.04 -26.89 4.14
C ALA A 367 -35.58 -26.92 4.09
N ILE A 368 -36.22 -26.88 5.26
CA ILE A 368 -37.63 -26.49 5.37
C ILE A 368 -37.70 -25.05 4.85
N LEU A 369 -38.23 -24.89 3.64
CA LEU A 369 -38.43 -23.60 3.00
C LEU A 369 -39.54 -22.85 3.74
N ASP A 370 -39.18 -21.80 4.49
CA ASP A 370 -40.15 -20.80 4.93
C ASP A 370 -40.54 -19.94 3.71
N PRO A 371 -41.81 -19.90 3.28
CA PRO A 371 -42.23 -19.22 2.06
C PRO A 371 -42.11 -17.68 2.08
N TYR A 372 -41.62 -17.08 3.16
CA TYR A 372 -41.68 -15.64 3.40
C TYR A 372 -40.33 -14.90 3.58
N ASP A 373 -39.19 -15.55 3.32
CA ASP A 373 -37.88 -14.85 3.35
C ASP A 373 -37.46 -14.37 1.94
N PRO A 374 -37.44 -13.05 1.65
CA PRO A 374 -37.12 -12.52 0.31
C PRO A 374 -35.61 -12.36 0.05
N GLY A 375 -34.73 -12.92 0.89
CA GLY A 375 -33.28 -12.86 0.69
C GLY A 375 -32.62 -14.23 0.75
N TYR A 376 -32.14 -14.73 -0.39
CA TYR A 376 -31.30 -15.93 -0.42
C TYR A 376 -29.95 -15.65 0.28
N ARG A 377 -29.88 -15.93 1.59
CA ARG A 377 -28.64 -15.84 2.38
C ARG A 377 -27.90 -17.16 2.30
N ILE A 378 -26.66 -17.12 1.83
CA ILE A 378 -25.72 -18.22 1.95
C ILE A 378 -25.01 -18.03 3.28
N TYR A 379 -25.29 -18.89 4.26
CA TYR A 379 -24.42 -19.02 5.43
C TYR A 379 -23.32 -20.02 5.06
N PRO A 380 -22.05 -19.62 4.97
CA PRO A 380 -20.98 -20.59 5.18
C PRO A 380 -21.19 -21.26 6.55
N ASP A 381 -21.01 -22.58 6.60
CA ASP A 381 -21.16 -23.38 7.82
C ASP A 381 -20.07 -22.98 8.82
N PHE A 382 -20.35 -21.94 9.61
CA PHE A 382 -19.48 -21.46 10.68
C PHE A 382 -20.16 -21.78 12.01
N ALA A 383 -19.65 -22.80 12.70
CA ALA A 383 -19.89 -23.00 14.11
C ALA A 383 -19.02 -22.04 14.96
N GLU A 384 -19.09 -20.73 14.69
CA GLU A 384 -18.43 -19.66 15.46
C GLU A 384 -19.46 -18.55 15.76
N PRO A 385 -19.57 -18.02 16.99
CA PRO A 385 -20.80 -17.33 17.44
C PRO A 385 -20.92 -15.83 17.11
N ASN A 386 -19.99 -15.22 16.36
CA ASN A 386 -19.80 -13.75 16.43
C ASN A 386 -19.72 -13.00 15.08
N LEU A 387 -20.50 -13.39 14.07
CA LEU A 387 -20.65 -12.57 12.86
C LEU A 387 -22.07 -12.00 12.79
N ASP A 388 -22.25 -10.78 13.30
CA ASP A 388 -23.48 -10.01 13.11
C ASP A 388 -23.57 -9.52 11.66
N GLY A 389 -24.58 -10.03 10.96
CA GLY A 389 -24.76 -9.85 9.53
C GLY A 389 -24.85 -8.39 9.08
N ARG A 390 -24.06 -8.03 8.07
CA ARG A 390 -24.40 -7.01 7.07
C ARG A 390 -23.92 -7.43 5.69
N ASP A 391 -24.88 -7.33 4.77
CA ASP A 391 -24.89 -7.79 3.39
C ASP A 391 -23.72 -7.23 2.54
N ASN A 392 -22.94 -8.10 1.90
CA ASN A 392 -21.90 -7.70 0.94
C ASN A 392 -22.00 -8.42 -0.43
N PHE A 393 -23.08 -9.17 -0.69
CA PHE A 393 -23.30 -9.86 -1.96
C PHE A 393 -24.70 -9.58 -2.50
N THR A 394 -24.78 -9.02 -3.71
CA THR A 394 -26.04 -8.90 -4.45
C THR A 394 -26.10 -10.01 -5.49
N ILE A 395 -27.12 -10.88 -5.40
CA ILE A 395 -27.40 -11.91 -6.40
C ILE A 395 -28.37 -11.31 -7.41
N GLU A 396 -27.96 -11.12 -8.66
CA GLU A 396 -28.89 -10.83 -9.75
C GLU A 396 -29.51 -12.14 -10.25
N ALA A 397 -30.78 -12.07 -10.66
CA ALA A 397 -31.43 -13.20 -11.32
C ALA A 397 -30.56 -13.66 -12.50
N GLN A 398 -30.38 -14.98 -12.64
CA GLN A 398 -29.46 -15.68 -13.56
C GLN A 398 -28.07 -16.08 -13.00
N GLY A 399 -27.85 -16.02 -11.69
CA GLY A 399 -26.71 -16.72 -11.07
C GLY A 399 -25.35 -16.06 -11.35
N VAL A 400 -25.36 -14.76 -11.63
CA VAL A 400 -24.15 -13.92 -11.70
C VAL A 400 -24.01 -13.19 -10.38
N ILE A 401 -22.87 -13.39 -9.70
CA ILE A 401 -22.47 -12.60 -8.53
C ILE A 401 -21.54 -11.50 -9.03
N ARG A 402 -21.93 -10.23 -8.87
CA ARG A 402 -21.01 -9.10 -9.05
C ARG A 402 -20.33 -8.80 -7.72
N VAL A 403 -19.02 -8.97 -7.70
CA VAL A 403 -18.16 -8.44 -6.64
C VAL A 403 -17.66 -7.07 -7.10
N PRO A 404 -18.00 -5.96 -6.43
CA PRO A 404 -17.51 -4.64 -6.81
C PRO A 404 -15.97 -4.62 -6.80
N SER A 405 -15.34 -3.92 -7.75
CA SER A 405 -13.87 -3.77 -7.80
C SER A 405 -13.30 -2.92 -6.65
N THR A 406 -14.16 -2.43 -5.75
CA THR A 406 -13.81 -1.64 -4.58
C THR A 406 -14.61 -2.17 -3.39
N GLY A 407 -13.92 -2.88 -2.50
CA GLY A 407 -14.49 -3.45 -1.27
C GLY A 407 -13.41 -4.12 -0.44
N LEU A 408 -13.45 -3.89 0.88
CA LEU A 408 -12.70 -4.67 1.87
C LEU A 408 -13.56 -5.88 2.21
N TYR A 409 -13.14 -7.05 1.75
CA TYR A 409 -13.80 -8.32 2.07
C TYR A 409 -13.10 -8.88 3.31
N THR A 410 -13.75 -8.70 4.45
CA THR A 410 -13.34 -9.31 5.71
C THR A 410 -14.22 -10.53 5.90
N ILE A 411 -13.64 -11.70 6.16
CA ILE A 411 -14.39 -12.90 6.57
C ILE A 411 -14.52 -12.87 8.09
#